data_AF-A0A529R3J6-F1
#
_entry.id   AF-A0A529R3J6-F1
#
_cell.length_a   1.000
_cell.length_b   1.000
_cell.length_c   1.000
_cell.angle_alpha   90.00
_cell.angle_beta   90.00
_cell.angle_gamma   90.00
#
_symmetry.space_group_name_H-M   'P 1'
#
loop_
_entity.id
_entity.type
_entity.pdbx_description
1 polymer ?
#
loop_
_entity_poly.entity_id
_entity_poly.type
_entity_poly.pdbx_seq_one_letter_code
_entity_poly.pdbx_strand_id
1 'polypeptide(L)' 'DLQAEAARLQKELAKVTEEIARLHKKLSNEKFVANAPEEVVDAEREKLAEYREAQEKLSVALTRVRDAG' A
#
# COMPACT_ATOMS: atom_id res chain seq x y z
N ASP A 1 6.09 -18.06 -17.43
CA ASP A 1 7.24 -17.92 -16.53
C ASP A 1 6.73 -17.42 -15.19
N LEU A 2 6.52 -18.33 -14.25
CA LEU A 2 5.97 -18.02 -12.91
C LEU A 2 6.96 -17.20 -12.07
N GLN A 3 8.26 -17.33 -12.33
CA GLN A 3 9.29 -16.52 -11.67
C GLN A 3 9.21 -15.07 -12.11
N ALA A 4 9.05 -14.81 -13.41
CA ALA A 4 8.84 -13.45 -13.93
C ALA A 4 7.54 -12.82 -13.39
N GLU A 5 6.46 -13.59 -13.29
CA GLU A 5 5.19 -13.14 -12.71
C GLU A 5 5.33 -12.79 -11.22
N ALA A 6 5.97 -13.66 -10.43
CA ALA A 6 6.25 -13.41 -9.03
C ALA A 6 7.11 -12.14 -8.84
N ALA A 7 8.13 -11.94 -9.69
CA ALA A 7 8.97 -10.74 -9.65
C ALA A 7 8.17 -9.46 -9.97
N ARG A 8 7.22 -9.52 -10.91
CA ARG A 8 6.32 -8.38 -11.20
C ARG A 8 5.45 -8.04 -9.98
N LEU A 9 4.80 -9.05 -9.41
CA LEU A 9 3.94 -8.89 -8.23
C LEU A 9 4.72 -8.37 -7.01
N GLN A 10 5.95 -8.85 -6.78
CA GLN A 10 6.83 -8.31 -5.73
C GLN A 10 7.14 -6.83 -5.94
N LYS A 11 7.43 -6.42 -7.18
CA LYS A 11 7.73 -5.02 -7.50
C LYS A 11 6.51 -4.12 -7.28
N GLU A 12 5.32 -4.59 -7.65
CA GLU A 12 4.07 -3.87 -7.40
C GLU A 12 3.77 -3.77 -5.90
N LEU A 13 3.93 -4.87 -5.15
CA LEU A 13 3.77 -4.90 -3.70
C LEU A 13 4.74 -3.93 -3.01
N ALA A 14 5.99 -3.86 -3.47
CA ALA A 14 6.98 -2.92 -2.93
C ALA A 14 6.55 -1.46 -3.13
N LYS A 15 6.07 -1.10 -4.33
CA LYS A 15 5.56 0.26 -4.61
C LYS A 15 4.39 0.63 -3.70
N VAL A 16 3.40 -0.27 -3.58
CA VAL A 16 2.25 -0.04 -2.71
C VAL A 16 2.67 0.09 -1.25
N THR A 17 3.61 -0.73 -0.79
CA THR A 17 4.16 -0.67 0.57
C THR A 17 4.86 0.66 0.84
N GLU A 18 5.60 1.20 -0.14
CA GLU A 18 6.22 2.52 -0.02
C GLU A 18 5.18 3.66 0.06
N GLU A 19 4.10 3.59 -0.73
CA GLU A 19 3.00 4.58 -0.64
C GLU A 19 2.32 4.53 0.73
N ILE A 20 2.03 3.33 1.24
CA ILE A 20 1.49 3.14 2.60
C ILE A 20 2.41 3.79 3.63
N ALA A 21 3.72 3.57 3.53
CA ALA A 21 4.69 4.14 4.46
C ALA A 21 4.70 5.67 4.42
N ARG A 22 4.59 6.28 3.22
CA ARG A 22 4.49 7.74 3.05
C ARG A 22 3.22 8.30 3.69
N LEU A 23 2.07 7.70 3.40
CA LEU A 23 0.77 8.11 3.95
C LEU A 23 0.72 7.95 5.46
N HIS A 24 1.19 6.82 5.97
CA HIS A 24 1.27 6.57 7.40
C HIS A 24 2.17 7.58 8.11
N LYS A 25 3.33 7.94 7.52
CA LYS A 25 4.20 9.00 8.06
C LYS A 25 3.52 10.36 8.07
N LYS A 26 2.73 10.68 7.04
CA LYS A 26 1.96 11.93 6.96
C LYS A 26 0.87 12.00 8.02
N LEU A 27 0.10 10.91 8.17
CA LEU A 27 -1.02 10.80 9.10
C LEU A 27 -0.61 10.62 10.56
N SER A 28 0.60 10.12 10.83
CA SER A 28 1.17 10.07 12.18
C SER A 28 1.82 11.38 12.62
N ASN A 29 2.00 12.34 11.71
CA ASN A 29 2.47 13.66 12.06
C ASN A 29 1.31 14.50 12.62
N GLU A 30 1.27 14.63 13.94
CA GLU A 30 0.25 15.43 14.65
C GLU A 30 0.14 16.87 14.13
N LYS A 31 1.25 17.49 13.71
CA LYS A 31 1.21 18.84 13.12
C LYS A 31 0.48 18.86 11.80
N PHE A 32 0.59 17.81 10.98
CA PHE A 32 -0.18 17.72 9.75
C PHE A 32 -1.66 17.53 10.06
N VAL A 33 -2.00 16.59 10.93
CA VAL A 33 -3.39 16.29 11.29
C VAL A 33 -4.08 17.48 11.95
N ALA A 34 -3.38 18.24 12.79
CA ALA A 34 -3.96 19.39 13.48
C ALA A 34 -4.11 20.64 12.61
N ASN A 35 -3.34 20.79 11.53
CA ASN A 35 -3.33 22.01 10.71
C ASN A 35 -3.92 21.81 9.30
N ALA A 36 -4.00 20.57 8.81
CA ALA A 36 -4.59 20.29 7.50
C ALA A 36 -6.13 20.33 7.58
N PRO A 37 -6.82 20.72 6.49
CA PRO A 37 -8.27 20.58 6.41
C PRO A 37 -8.72 19.14 6.67
N GLU A 38 -9.85 18.97 7.35
CA GLU A 38 -10.42 17.66 7.67
C GLU A 38 -10.61 16.80 6.42
N GLU A 39 -11.15 17.39 5.34
CA GLU A 39 -11.31 16.73 4.03
C GLU A 39 -9.99 16.15 3.47
N VAL A 40 -8.87 16.83 3.71
CA VAL A 40 -7.55 16.38 3.27
C VAL A 40 -7.08 15.24 4.15
N VAL A 41 -7.25 15.34 5.47
CA VAL A 41 -6.88 14.27 6.40
C VAL A 41 -7.68 13.00 6.10
N ASP A 42 -8.98 13.13 5.87
CA ASP A 42 -9.87 12.02 5.56
C ASP A 42 -9.55 11.38 4.21
N ALA A 43 -9.31 12.18 3.17
CA ALA A 43 -8.87 11.65 1.87
C ALA A 43 -7.55 10.86 1.97
N GLU A 44 -6.59 11.32 2.78
CA GLU A 44 -5.33 10.60 3.00
C GLU A 44 -5.55 9.30 3.80
N ARG A 45 -6.52 9.27 4.73
CA ARG A 45 -6.91 8.06 5.48
C ARG A 45 -7.61 7.04 4.58
N GLU A 46 -8.51 7.50 3.73
CA GLU A 46 -9.20 6.66 2.73
C GLU A 46 -8.18 6.05 1.76
N LYS A 47 -7.29 6.88 1.21
CA LYS A 47 -6.20 6.43 0.34
C LYS A 47 -5.30 5.41 1.03
N LEU A 48 -5.00 5.59 2.31
CA LEU A 48 -4.24 4.61 3.10
C LEU A 48 -4.98 3.27 3.20
N ALA A 49 -6.30 3.29 3.40
CA ALA A 49 -7.13 2.08 3.45
C ALA A 49 -7.13 1.36 2.09
N GLU A 50 -7.33 2.09 0.98
CA GLU A 50 -7.29 1.53 -0.38
C GLU A 50 -5.95 0.85 -0.68
N TYR A 51 -4.83 1.49 -0.35
CA TYR A 51 -3.53 0.88 -0.58
C TYR A 51 -3.30 -0.35 0.30
N ARG A 52 -3.80 -0.37 1.54
CA ARG A 52 -3.72 -1.57 2.40
C ARG A 52 -4.50 -2.73 1.80
N GLU A 53 -5.70 -2.51 1.29
CA GLU A 53 -6.45 -3.54 0.57
C GLU A 53 -5.72 -4.03 -0.68
N ALA A 54 -5.13 -3.11 -1.45
CA ALA A 54 -4.33 -3.46 -2.62
C ALA A 54 -3.09 -4.29 -2.23
N GLN A 55 -2.41 -3.92 -1.14
CA GLN A 55 -1.27 -4.66 -0.61
C GLN A 55 -1.66 -6.09 -0.23
N GLU A 56 -2.78 -6.27 0.45
CA GLU A 56 -3.28 -7.59 0.83
C GLU A 56 -3.60 -8.45 -0.40
N LYS A 57 -4.33 -7.90 -1.39
CA LYS A 57 -4.64 -8.59 -2.64
C LYS A 57 -3.38 -9.00 -3.40
N LEU A 58 -2.39 -8.11 -3.50
CA LEU A 58 -1.10 -8.39 -4.15
C LEU A 58 -0.29 -9.45 -3.39
N SER A 59 -0.29 -9.40 -2.05
CA SER A 59 0.38 -10.40 -1.21
C SER A 59 -0.22 -11.79 -1.40
N VAL A 60 -1.56 -11.89 -1.40
CA VAL A 60 -2.27 -13.16 -1.65
C VAL A 60 -1.97 -13.68 -3.06
N ALA A 61 -2.00 -12.81 -4.08
CA ALA A 61 -1.67 -13.19 -5.45
C ALA A 61 -0.23 -13.69 -5.57
N LEU A 62 0.73 -12.99 -4.96
CA LEU A 62 2.14 -13.38 -4.96
C LEU A 62 2.35 -14.75 -4.30
N THR A 63 1.71 -15.00 -3.16
CA THR A 63 1.77 -16.31 -2.48
C THR A 63 1.25 -17.41 -3.38
N ARG A 64 0.08 -17.23 -4.02
CA ARG A 64 -0.48 -18.22 -4.95
C ARG A 64 0.45 -18.53 -6.13
N VAL A 65 1.09 -17.51 -6.71
CA VAL A 65 2.02 -17.69 -7.84
C VAL A 65 3.26 -18.44 -7.39
N ARG A 66 3.77 -18.16 -6.19
CA ARG A 66 4.93 -18.87 -5.61
C ARG A 66 4.62 -20.31 -5.26
N ASP A 67 3.43 -20.59 -4.73
CA ASP A 67 3.01 -21.95 -4.37
C ASP A 67 2.73 -22.82 -5.62
N ALA A 68 2.41 -22.19 -6.75
CA ALA A 68 2.12 -22.86 -8.01
C ALA A 68 3.35 -23.10 -8.91
N GLY A 69 4.51 -22.53 -8.57
CA GLY A 69 5.75 -22.58 -9.37
C GLY A 69 6.84 -23.42 -8.75
#